data_AF-A0A9P7DPS3-F1
#
_entry.id   AF-A0A9P7DPS3-F1
#
_cell.length_a   1.000
_cell.length_b   1.000
_cell.length_c   1.000
_cell.angle_alpha   90.00
_cell.angle_beta   90.00
_cell.angle_gamma   90.00
#
_symmetry.space_group_name_H-M   'P 1'
#
loop_
_entity.id
_entity.type
_entity.pdbx_description
1 polymer ?
#
loop_
_entity_poly.entity_id
_entity_poly.type
_entity_poly.pdbx_seq_one_letter_code
_entity_poly.pdbx_strand_id
1 'polypeptide(L)'
;MQHIFTSPSSAYGGETHTTHTCNAALHNMTTVEAAHIAYGCLQVHFSISTKNAWSEIDGAFNYQDFYNNVVKLIEDSPDLEWKEELLKAWNM
;
A
#
# COMPACT_ATOMS: atom_id res chain seq x y z
N MET A 1 1.08 9.79 -0.03
CA MET A 1 0.85 8.45 0.57
C MET A 1 1.08 8.40 2.08
N GLN A 2 1.52 9.51 2.72
CA GLN A 2 1.56 9.62 4.17
C GLN A 2 0.22 9.24 4.82
N HIS A 3 -0.94 9.60 4.26
CA HIS A 3 -2.23 9.24 4.88
C HIS A 3 -2.58 7.74 4.92
N ILE A 4 -1.88 6.87 4.18
CA ILE A 4 -2.16 5.41 4.18
C ILE A 4 -1.34 4.70 5.27
N PHE A 5 -0.08 5.12 5.45
CA PHE A 5 0.88 4.48 6.36
C PHE A 5 1.35 5.38 7.50
N THR A 6 0.85 6.61 7.59
CA THR A 6 1.12 7.53 8.70
C THR A 6 -0.20 8.20 9.10
N SER A 7 -0.35 8.43 10.40
CA SER A 7 -1.51 9.13 10.94
C SER A 7 -1.62 10.52 10.29
N PRO A 8 -2.84 11.07 10.09
CA PRO A 8 -3.03 12.41 9.50
C PRO A 8 -2.18 13.51 10.15
N SER A 9 -1.93 13.39 11.46
CA SER A 9 -1.12 14.32 12.25
C SER A 9 0.36 14.33 11.86
N SER A 10 0.93 13.18 11.53
CA SER A 10 2.32 13.02 11.08
C SER A 10 2.55 13.51 9.64
N ALA A 11 1.50 13.56 8.81
CA ALA A 11 1.58 14.06 7.45
C ALA A 11 1.68 15.59 7.37
N TYR A 12 1.10 16.30 8.34
CA TYR A 12 0.97 17.76 8.33
C TYR A 12 2.03 18.51 9.15
N GLY A 13 3.01 17.82 9.74
CA GLY A 13 4.15 18.46 10.41
C GLY A 13 3.82 19.26 11.68
N GLY A 14 2.61 19.11 12.23
CA GLY A 14 2.23 19.70 13.52
C GLY A 14 2.64 18.82 14.70
N GLU A 15 2.77 19.42 15.89
CA GLU A 15 3.10 18.69 17.14
C GLU A 15 2.15 17.51 17.34
N THR A 16 2.72 16.30 17.34
CA THR A 16 1.98 15.04 17.34
C THR A 16 1.71 14.54 18.77
N HIS A 17 0.51 14.80 19.29
CA HIS A 17 -0.01 14.03 20.42
C HIS A 17 -0.65 12.73 19.90
N THR A 18 0.17 11.72 19.64
CA THR A 18 -0.32 10.41 19.19
C THR A 18 -0.40 9.45 20.37
N THR A 19 -1.61 9.04 20.76
CA THR A 19 -1.83 7.98 21.75
C THR A 19 -1.74 6.58 21.13
N HIS A 20 -1.64 6.49 19.80
CA HIS A 20 -1.58 5.23 19.07
C HIS A 20 -0.48 5.29 18.01
N THR A 21 0.51 4.43 18.11
CA THR A 21 1.55 4.24 17.10
C THR A 21 0.92 3.87 15.76
N CYS A 22 1.49 4.37 14.66
CA CYS A 22 1.05 4.02 13.31
C CYS A 22 1.20 2.51 13.07
N ASN A 23 0.37 1.91 12.21
CA ASN A 23 0.42 0.46 11.91
C ASN A 23 1.80 -0.01 11.45
N ALA A 24 2.52 0.79 10.65
CA ALA A 24 3.90 0.46 10.26
C ALA A 24 4.84 0.38 11.48
N ALA A 25 4.71 1.30 12.45
CA ALA A 25 5.49 1.26 13.69
C ALA A 25 5.05 0.09 14.62
N LEU A 26 3.74 -0.23 14.66
CA LEU A 26 3.22 -1.38 15.40
C LEU A 26 3.74 -2.72 14.85
N HIS A 27 3.90 -2.81 13.53
CA HIS A 27 4.37 -4.01 12.85
C HIS A 27 5.89 -4.03 12.63
N ASN A 28 6.65 -3.07 13.18
CA ASN A 28 8.10 -2.91 12.95
C ASN A 28 8.46 -2.93 11.45
N MET A 29 7.59 -2.38 10.61
CA MET A 29 7.82 -2.29 9.17
C MET A 29 8.91 -1.26 8.91
N THR A 30 10.13 -1.74 8.66
CA THR A 30 11.29 -0.92 8.30
C THR A 30 11.45 -0.72 6.80
N THR A 31 10.77 -1.55 6.00
CA THR A 31 10.87 -1.54 4.54
C THR A 31 9.53 -1.88 3.88
N VAL A 32 9.20 -1.18 2.81
CA VAL A 32 8.06 -1.43 1.93
C VAL A 32 8.43 -2.56 0.97
N GLU A 33 7.70 -3.67 1.08
CA GLU A 33 7.76 -4.82 0.17
C GLU A 33 6.68 -4.75 -0.92
N ALA A 34 6.79 -5.60 -1.95
CA ALA A 34 5.81 -5.71 -3.05
C ALA A 34 4.36 -5.88 -2.55
N ALA A 35 4.18 -6.67 -1.49
CA ALA A 35 2.90 -6.88 -0.80
C ALA A 35 2.23 -5.56 -0.34
N HIS A 36 3.02 -4.61 0.14
CA HIS A 36 2.53 -3.31 0.63
C HIS A 36 2.14 -2.39 -0.53
N ILE A 37 2.90 -2.44 -1.64
CA ILE A 37 2.59 -1.72 -2.87
C ILE A 37 1.29 -2.26 -3.47
N ALA A 38 1.15 -3.58 -3.56
CA ALA A 38 -0.07 -4.24 -4.03
C ALA A 38 -1.29 -3.86 -3.19
N TYR A 39 -1.13 -3.79 -1.86
CA TYR A 39 -2.19 -3.32 -0.97
C TYR A 39 -2.56 -1.86 -1.25
N GLY A 40 -1.57 -0.97 -1.46
CA GLY A 40 -1.80 0.42 -1.84
C GLY A 40 -2.59 0.55 -3.15
N CYS A 41 -2.21 -0.21 -4.19
CA CYS A 41 -2.94 -0.26 -5.46
C CYS A 41 -4.40 -0.69 -5.28
N LEU A 42 -4.62 -1.69 -4.43
CA LEU A 42 -5.94 -2.23 -4.11
C LEU A 42 -6.81 -1.20 -3.35
N GLN A 43 -6.23 -0.46 -2.41
CA GLN A 43 -6.90 0.65 -1.72
C GLN A 43 -7.27 1.79 -2.68
N VAL A 44 -6.38 2.15 -3.62
CA VAL A 44 -6.68 3.16 -4.65
C VAL A 44 -7.81 2.68 -5.55
N HIS A 45 -7.79 1.43 -6.01
CA HIS A 45 -8.87 0.87 -6.83
C HIS A 45 -10.21 0.91 -6.08
N PHE A 46 -10.23 0.49 -4.82
CA PHE A 46 -11.41 0.55 -3.98
C PHE A 46 -11.93 1.98 -3.81
N SER A 47 -11.05 2.97 -3.62
CA SER A 47 -11.43 4.38 -3.49
C SER A 47 -12.06 4.98 -4.76
N ILE A 48 -11.73 4.41 -5.93
CA ILE A 48 -12.32 4.81 -7.22
C ILE A 48 -13.63 4.06 -7.46
N SER A 49 -13.80 2.88 -6.87
CA SER A 49 -15.05 2.11 -6.95
C SER A 49 -16.19 2.85 -6.24
N THR A 50 -17.40 2.72 -6.77
CA THR A 50 -18.63 3.26 -6.15
C THR A 50 -19.12 2.43 -4.96
N LYS A 51 -18.31 1.45 -4.51
CA LYS A 51 -18.66 0.54 -3.44
C LYS A 51 -18.47 1.16 -2.06
N ASN A 52 -19.52 1.04 -1.26
CA ASN A 52 -19.53 1.48 0.13
C ASN A 52 -19.04 0.41 1.12
N ALA A 53 -18.77 -0.81 0.64
CA ALA A 53 -18.33 -1.93 1.47
C ALA A 53 -17.34 -2.82 0.72
N TRP A 54 -16.38 -3.36 1.47
CA TRP A 54 -15.39 -4.30 0.96
C TRP A 54 -16.06 -5.62 0.55
N SER A 55 -15.69 -6.14 -0.61
CA SER A 55 -16.08 -7.47 -1.10
C SER A 55 -14.94 -8.05 -1.93
N GLU A 56 -14.62 -9.32 -1.76
CA GLU A 56 -13.53 -9.99 -2.52
C GLU A 56 -13.73 -9.95 -4.03
N ILE A 57 -14.99 -9.98 -4.49
CA ILE A 57 -15.37 -9.92 -5.89
C ILE A 57 -16.23 -8.67 -6.14
N ASP A 58 -15.78 -7.83 -7.07
CA ASP A 58 -16.47 -6.66 -7.59
C ASP A 58 -16.94 -6.83 -9.03
N GLY A 59 -18.10 -7.45 -9.18
CA GLY A 59 -18.65 -7.80 -10.49
C GLY A 59 -17.72 -8.80 -11.19
N ALA A 60 -16.97 -8.33 -12.19
CA ALA A 60 -15.95 -9.11 -12.90
C ALA A 60 -14.53 -8.95 -12.33
N PHE A 61 -14.32 -8.04 -11.37
CA PHE A 61 -13.01 -7.74 -10.81
C PHE A 61 -12.79 -8.49 -9.50
N ASN A 62 -11.72 -9.28 -9.40
CA ASN A 62 -11.36 -9.97 -8.17
C ASN A 62 -10.19 -9.24 -7.50
N TYR A 63 -10.42 -8.72 -6.30
CA TYR A 63 -9.41 -7.97 -5.56
C TYR A 63 -8.23 -8.85 -5.12
N GLN A 64 -8.48 -10.11 -4.79
CA GLN A 64 -7.43 -11.07 -4.44
C GLN A 64 -6.55 -11.38 -5.66
N ASP A 65 -7.16 -11.63 -6.82
CA ASP A 65 -6.41 -11.86 -8.05
C ASP A 65 -5.60 -10.63 -8.46
N PHE A 66 -6.21 -9.44 -8.35
CA PHE A 66 -5.52 -8.19 -8.62
C PHE A 66 -4.29 -8.00 -7.71
N TYR A 67 -4.47 -8.22 -6.40
CA TYR A 67 -3.38 -8.14 -5.43
C TYR A 67 -2.25 -9.11 -5.79
N ASN A 68 -2.58 -10.39 -6.00
CA ASN A 68 -1.60 -11.42 -6.35
C ASN A 68 -0.88 -11.11 -7.67
N ASN A 69 -1.59 -10.56 -8.65
CA ASN A 69 -1.00 -10.17 -9.93
C ASN A 69 -0.03 -8.99 -9.78
N VAL A 70 -0.34 -7.99 -8.94
CA VAL A 70 0.59 -6.88 -8.66
C VAL A 70 1.83 -7.37 -7.91
N VAL A 71 1.66 -8.25 -6.93
CA VAL A 71 2.81 -8.87 -6.23
C VAL A 71 3.71 -9.60 -7.22
N LYS A 72 3.14 -10.49 -8.04
CA LYS A 72 3.89 -11.23 -9.08
C LYS A 72 4.56 -10.30 -10.09
N LEU A 73 3.88 -9.23 -10.52
CA LEU A 73 4.44 -8.25 -11.44
C LEU A 73 5.74 -7.64 -10.90
N ILE A 74 5.80 -7.37 -9.59
CA ILE A 74 6.97 -6.78 -8.95
C ILE A 74 8.02 -7.84 -8.61
N GLU A 75 7.60 -8.99 -8.08
CA GLU A 75 8.51 -10.04 -7.62
C GLU A 75 9.20 -10.77 -8.77
N ASP A 76 8.43 -11.15 -9.80
CA ASP A 76 8.86 -11.93 -10.95
C ASP A 76 9.37 -11.06 -12.11
N SER A 77 9.50 -9.74 -11.90
CA SER A 77 10.03 -8.85 -12.94
C SER A 77 11.46 -9.25 -13.33
N PRO A 78 11.73 -9.49 -14.62
CA PRO A 78 13.10 -9.72 -15.10
C PRO A 78 13.94 -8.44 -15.08
N ASP A 79 13.29 -7.27 -15.00
CA ASP A 79 13.93 -5.97 -14.88
C ASP A 79 14.18 -5.64 -13.40
N LEU A 80 15.40 -5.96 -12.96
CA LEU A 80 15.84 -5.71 -11.59
C LEU A 80 16.06 -4.22 -11.31
N GLU A 81 16.48 -3.44 -12.31
CA GLU A 81 16.71 -2.00 -12.16
C GLU A 81 15.38 -1.30 -11.87
N TRP A 82 14.34 -1.58 -12.66
CA TRP A 82 13.00 -1.08 -12.40
C TRP A 82 12.47 -1.49 -11.03
N LYS A 83 12.69 -2.74 -10.62
CA LYS A 83 12.23 -3.25 -9.32
C LYS A 83 12.91 -2.51 -8.16
N GLU A 84 14.23 -2.33 -8.23
CA GLU A 84 15.00 -1.63 -7.20
C GLU A 84 14.63 -0.15 -7.14
N GLU A 85 14.48 0.52 -8.29
CA GLU A 85 14.02 1.91 -8.36
C GLU A 85 12.61 2.07 -7.77
N LEU A 86 11.70 1.15 -8.10
CA LEU A 86 10.35 1.12 -7.54
C LEU A 86 10.42 0.98 -6.02
N LEU A 87 11.07 -0.05 -5.50
CA LEU A 87 11.16 -0.25 -4.04
C LEU A 87 11.82 0.94 -3.35
N LYS A 88 12.87 1.53 -3.94
CA LYS A 88 13.53 2.73 -3.39
C LYS A 88 12.60 3.94 -3.38
N ALA A 89 11.82 4.15 -4.44
CA ALA A 89 10.88 5.25 -4.52
C ALA A 89 9.77 5.17 -3.44
N TRP A 90 9.40 3.94 -3.05
CA TRP A 90 8.37 3.69 -2.04
C TRP A 90 8.92 3.64 -0.60
N ASN A 91 10.22 3.48 -0.42
CA ASN A 91 10.91 3.47 0.88
C ASN A 91 11.44 4.86 1.33
N MET A 92 11.09 5.93 0.61
CA MET A 92 11.52 7.31 0.90
C MET A 92 10.82 7.95 2.09
#